data_AF-A0A5J4NKY3-F1
#
_entry.id   AF-A0A5J4NKY3-F1
#
_cell.length_a   1.000
_cell.length_b   1.000
_cell.length_c   1.000
_cell.angle_alpha   90.00
_cell.angle_beta   90.00
_cell.angle_gamma   90.00
#
_symmetry.space_group_name_H-M   'P 1'
#
loop_
_entity.id
_entity.type
_entity.pdbx_description
1 polymer ?
#
loop_
_entity_poly.entity_id
_entity_poly.type
_entity_poly.pdbx_seq_one_letter_code
_entity_poly.pdbx_strand_id
1 'polypeptide(L)'
;MGDCSSLYTFRLCRAVQHELEKDSADKFQAMQLDQMAHQLKSSSAGLALHLGIEKIDQRMSVPEKWAEHTAANLKRSQAERAASRKIREEIDHLLNSVSMRMRESWAMSSSAIAKRAQETTEARNQLQVQLTKVTQELFDVEKNMESLKKCIEAKRGPLQLAQTRLEVRRRRPNMELCRDDPHGRLILEVAELQETIDQLMHQLVTMQSGHQDLLRARSQIEQDLAIKSNSLFIDREQCLGLRKTFPMTPSVIAPV
;
A
#
# COMPACT_ATOMS: atom_id res chain seq x y z
N MET A 1 12.14 21.19 -20.48
CA MET A 1 13.06 22.36 -20.44
C MET A 1 14.39 22.08 -19.74
N GLY A 2 14.52 21.06 -18.87
CA GLY A 2 15.79 20.75 -18.16
C GLY A 2 16.90 20.12 -19.00
N ASP A 3 16.58 19.24 -19.95
CA ASP A 3 17.59 18.46 -20.69
C ASP A 3 18.46 19.29 -21.64
N CYS A 4 17.96 20.43 -22.11
CA CYS A 4 18.70 21.31 -23.01
C CYS A 4 19.84 22.05 -22.30
N SER A 5 19.69 22.36 -21.00
CA SER A 5 20.66 23.17 -20.24
C SER A 5 21.91 22.39 -19.83
N SER A 6 21.74 21.13 -19.44
CA SER A 6 22.86 20.25 -19.04
C SER A 6 23.76 19.89 -20.23
N LEU A 7 23.14 19.48 -21.36
CA LEU A 7 23.85 19.20 -22.62
C LEU A 7 24.55 20.44 -23.16
N TYR A 8 23.94 21.61 -23.01
CA TYR A 8 24.54 22.88 -23.39
C TYR A 8 25.79 23.21 -22.56
N THR A 9 25.72 23.05 -21.23
CA THR A 9 26.84 23.31 -20.33
C THR A 9 28.02 22.37 -20.58
N PHE A 10 27.75 21.08 -20.87
CA PHE A 10 28.79 20.13 -21.23
C PHE A 10 29.53 20.54 -22.53
N ARG A 11 28.78 20.96 -23.55
CA ARG A 11 29.36 21.46 -24.81
C ARG A 11 30.19 22.71 -24.61
N LEU A 12 29.76 23.64 -23.75
CA LEU A 12 30.51 24.84 -23.40
C LEU A 12 31.82 24.51 -22.66
N CYS A 13 31.79 23.60 -21.70
CA CYS A 13 33.00 23.14 -21.01
C CYS A 13 34.01 22.54 -21.99
N ARG A 14 33.55 21.71 -22.95
CA ARG A 14 34.39 21.15 -24.02
C ARG A 14 34.96 22.21 -24.95
N ALA A 15 34.17 23.22 -25.32
CA ALA A 15 34.62 24.31 -26.17
C ALA A 15 35.71 25.14 -25.49
N VAL A 16 35.53 25.49 -24.21
CA VAL A 16 36.52 26.26 -23.46
C VAL A 16 37.79 25.44 -23.18
N GLN A 17 37.66 24.13 -22.95
CA GLN A 17 38.82 23.25 -22.88
C GLN A 17 39.67 23.34 -24.16
N HIS A 18 39.04 23.20 -25.33
CA HIS A 18 39.72 23.27 -26.61
C HIS A 18 40.39 24.64 -26.85
N GLU A 19 39.73 25.75 -26.47
CA GLU A 19 40.31 27.09 -26.57
C GLU A 19 41.56 27.25 -25.70
N LEU A 20 41.55 26.71 -24.47
CA LEU A 20 42.72 26.74 -23.59
C LEU A 20 43.86 25.85 -24.10
N GLU A 21 43.55 24.67 -24.62
CA GLU A 21 44.54 23.76 -25.22
C GLU A 21 45.24 24.43 -26.41
N LYS A 22 44.47 25.11 -27.27
CA LYS A 22 45.02 25.87 -28.40
C LYS A 22 45.89 27.03 -27.95
N ASP A 23 45.38 27.89 -27.06
CA ASP A 23 46.12 29.05 -26.53
C ASP A 23 47.41 28.61 -25.82
N SER A 24 47.39 27.48 -25.10
CA SER A 24 48.59 26.87 -24.51
C SER A 24 49.58 26.37 -25.57
N ALA A 25 49.10 25.73 -26.64
CA ALA A 25 49.95 25.23 -27.71
C ALA A 25 50.63 26.37 -28.48
N ASP A 26 49.87 27.43 -28.82
CA ASP A 26 50.37 28.62 -29.50
C ASP A 26 51.48 29.31 -28.68
N LYS A 27 51.29 29.43 -27.35
CA LYS A 27 52.31 29.98 -26.44
C LYS A 27 53.56 29.10 -26.34
N PHE A 28 53.39 27.79 -26.30
CA PHE A 28 54.52 26.86 -26.28
C PHE A 28 55.35 26.96 -27.55
N GLN A 29 54.69 27.02 -28.71
CA GLN A 29 55.35 27.23 -29.99
C GLN A 29 56.08 28.58 -30.05
N ALA A 30 55.44 29.67 -29.58
CA ALA A 30 56.08 30.98 -29.51
C ALA A 30 57.35 30.96 -28.64
N MET A 31 57.28 30.34 -27.46
CA MET A 31 58.44 30.19 -26.56
C MET A 31 59.59 29.40 -27.22
N GLN A 32 59.29 28.35 -27.98
CA GLN A 32 60.31 27.58 -28.71
C GLN A 32 61.00 28.44 -29.78
N LEU A 33 60.24 29.25 -30.50
CA LEU A 33 60.78 30.18 -31.50
C LEU A 33 61.66 31.24 -30.83
N ASP A 34 61.23 31.80 -29.70
CA ASP A 34 62.01 32.79 -28.94
C ASP A 34 63.31 32.18 -28.39
N GLN A 35 63.27 30.95 -27.89
CA GLN A 35 64.46 30.22 -27.45
C GLN A 35 65.43 29.96 -28.60
N MET A 36 64.91 29.54 -29.76
CA MET A 36 65.72 29.34 -30.96
C MET A 36 66.36 30.66 -31.40
N ALA A 37 65.59 31.76 -31.44
CA ALA A 37 66.08 33.08 -31.82
C ALA A 37 67.15 33.59 -30.84
N HIS A 38 66.96 33.39 -29.53
CA HIS A 38 67.92 33.76 -28.50
C HIS A 38 69.27 33.03 -28.63
N GLN A 39 69.27 31.79 -29.14
CA GLN A 39 70.49 31.00 -29.33
C GLN A 39 71.29 31.38 -30.59
N LEU A 40 70.73 32.20 -31.49
CA LEU A 40 71.41 32.63 -32.71
C LEU A 40 72.61 33.54 -32.41
N LYS A 41 73.71 33.33 -33.14
CA LYS A 41 74.93 34.13 -33.11
C LYS A 41 75.24 34.62 -34.51
N SER A 42 76.10 35.62 -34.66
CA SER A 42 76.55 36.13 -35.98
C SER A 42 77.24 35.08 -36.86
N SER A 43 77.72 33.99 -36.25
CA SER A 43 78.32 32.84 -36.94
C SER A 43 77.33 31.68 -37.17
N SER A 44 76.05 31.82 -36.82
CA SER A 44 75.05 30.76 -37.01
C SER A 44 74.79 30.53 -38.51
N ALA A 45 74.59 29.27 -38.90
CA ALA A 45 74.20 28.92 -40.26
C ALA A 45 72.74 29.35 -40.54
N GLY A 46 72.44 29.75 -41.78
CA GLY A 46 71.08 30.13 -42.19
C GLY A 46 70.69 31.60 -41.95
N LEU A 47 71.64 32.46 -41.55
CA LEU A 47 71.40 33.91 -41.51
C LEU A 47 71.22 34.46 -42.93
N ALA A 48 70.17 35.24 -43.15
CA ALA A 48 69.85 35.86 -44.43
C ALA A 48 69.27 37.28 -44.23
N LEU A 49 69.37 38.11 -45.27
CA LEU A 49 68.67 39.38 -45.31
C LEU A 49 67.23 39.15 -45.81
N HIS A 50 66.26 39.48 -44.96
CA HIS A 50 64.84 39.39 -45.30
C HIS A 50 64.30 40.78 -45.63
N LEU A 51 63.60 40.92 -46.75
CA LEU A 51 63.06 42.21 -47.22
C LEU A 51 61.64 42.41 -46.68
N GLY A 52 61.33 43.60 -46.12
CA GLY A 52 59.98 44.00 -45.75
C GLY A 52 59.51 43.53 -44.38
N ILE A 53 60.33 42.77 -43.63
CA ILE A 53 60.02 42.30 -42.27
C ILE A 53 60.11 43.41 -41.22
N GLU A 54 60.75 44.53 -41.56
CA GLU A 54 60.87 45.72 -40.73
C GLU A 54 59.57 46.52 -40.63
N LYS A 55 58.61 46.24 -41.52
CA LYS A 55 57.29 46.88 -41.50
C LYS A 55 56.38 46.14 -40.51
N ILE A 56 55.69 46.89 -39.66
CA ILE A 56 54.71 46.32 -38.73
C ILE A 56 53.59 45.64 -39.54
N ASP A 57 53.41 44.33 -39.34
CA ASP A 57 52.26 43.62 -39.88
C ASP A 57 51.00 44.04 -39.10
N GLN A 58 50.00 44.52 -39.83
CA GLN A 58 48.72 44.97 -39.27
C GLN A 58 47.97 43.84 -38.53
N ARG A 59 48.34 42.58 -38.74
CA ARG A 59 47.77 41.41 -38.05
C ARG A 59 48.38 41.16 -36.67
N MET A 60 49.48 41.82 -36.31
CA MET A 60 50.17 41.61 -35.03
C MET A 60 49.34 42.13 -33.86
N SER A 61 49.22 41.32 -32.80
CA SER A 61 48.69 41.78 -31.53
C SER A 61 49.73 42.58 -30.76
N VAL A 62 49.26 43.51 -29.91
CA VAL A 62 50.10 44.17 -28.90
C VAL A 62 50.09 43.39 -27.58
N PRO A 63 51.10 43.54 -26.70
CA PRO A 63 51.20 42.80 -25.45
C PRO A 63 49.94 42.87 -24.59
N GLU A 64 49.28 44.02 -24.55
CA GLU A 64 48.03 44.24 -23.82
C GLU A 64 46.91 43.34 -24.36
N LYS A 65 46.73 43.29 -25.68
CA LYS A 65 45.72 42.43 -26.33
C LYS A 65 46.01 40.94 -26.14
N TRP A 66 47.29 40.53 -26.15
CA TRP A 66 47.70 39.15 -25.87
C TRP A 66 47.39 38.74 -24.43
N ALA A 67 47.70 39.62 -23.47
CA ALA A 67 47.40 39.40 -22.06
C ALA A 67 45.88 39.37 -21.82
N GLU A 68 45.13 40.29 -22.43
CA GLU A 68 43.67 40.32 -22.40
C GLU A 68 43.05 39.04 -22.98
N HIS A 69 43.56 38.53 -24.10
CA HIS A 69 43.07 37.28 -24.70
C HIS A 69 43.22 36.10 -23.73
N THR A 70 44.41 35.94 -23.14
CA THR A 70 44.68 34.89 -22.14
C THR A 70 43.78 35.04 -20.91
N ALA A 71 43.66 36.26 -20.40
CA ALA A 71 42.83 36.57 -19.23
C ALA A 71 41.35 36.28 -19.52
N ALA A 72 40.86 36.60 -20.72
CA ALA A 72 39.49 36.31 -21.15
C ALA A 72 39.24 34.79 -21.23
N ASN A 73 40.14 34.02 -21.84
CA ASN A 73 40.04 32.55 -21.92
C ASN A 73 39.99 31.91 -20.51
N LEU A 74 40.87 32.37 -19.60
CA LEU A 74 40.90 31.89 -18.22
C LEU A 74 39.61 32.24 -17.46
N LYS A 75 39.13 33.48 -17.59
CA LYS A 75 37.88 33.95 -16.97
C LYS A 75 36.69 33.13 -17.46
N ARG A 76 36.62 32.87 -18.77
CA ARG A 76 35.58 32.02 -19.38
C ARG A 76 35.63 30.60 -18.82
N SER A 77 36.82 29.99 -18.71
CA SER A 77 37.01 28.67 -18.10
C SER A 77 36.57 28.60 -16.65
N GLN A 78 36.89 29.62 -15.85
CA GLN A 78 36.43 29.70 -14.47
C GLN A 78 34.91 29.77 -14.38
N ALA A 79 34.27 30.58 -15.23
CA ALA A 79 32.82 30.72 -15.29
C ALA A 79 32.13 29.39 -15.66
N GLU A 80 32.57 28.70 -16.73
CA GLU A 80 31.98 27.43 -17.16
C GLU A 80 32.19 26.32 -16.12
N ARG A 81 33.37 26.24 -15.50
CA ARG A 81 33.63 25.28 -14.41
C ARG A 81 32.75 25.55 -13.19
N ALA A 82 32.50 26.82 -12.85
CA ALA A 82 31.60 27.19 -11.78
C ALA A 82 30.14 26.82 -12.10
N ALA A 83 29.68 27.10 -13.32
CA ALA A 83 28.34 26.69 -13.79
C ALA A 83 28.18 25.17 -13.75
N SER A 84 29.17 24.42 -14.23
CA SER A 84 29.18 22.96 -14.20
C SER A 84 29.15 22.38 -12.77
N ARG A 85 29.91 22.96 -11.83
CA ARG A 85 29.85 22.57 -10.41
C ARG A 85 28.46 22.79 -9.82
N LYS A 86 27.88 23.97 -10.05
CA LYS A 86 26.54 24.32 -9.55
C LYS A 86 25.47 23.31 -10.01
N ILE A 87 25.50 22.92 -11.30
CA ILE A 87 24.54 21.93 -11.83
C ILE A 87 24.74 20.56 -11.17
N ARG A 88 25.98 20.11 -10.94
CA ARG A 88 26.22 18.84 -10.24
C ARG A 88 25.71 18.88 -8.81
N GLU A 89 25.95 19.97 -8.08
CA GLU A 89 25.43 20.17 -6.72
C GLU A 89 23.89 20.16 -6.70
N GLU A 90 23.24 20.83 -7.66
CA GLU A 90 21.78 20.81 -7.82
C GLU A 90 21.25 19.39 -8.10
N ILE A 91 21.94 18.61 -8.95
CA ILE A 91 21.60 17.21 -9.22
C ILE A 91 21.73 16.36 -7.94
N ASP A 92 22.83 16.49 -7.21
CA ASP A 92 23.07 15.75 -5.98
C ASP A 92 22.02 16.09 -4.91
N HIS A 93 21.67 17.37 -4.76
CA HIS A 93 20.60 17.81 -3.88
C HIS A 93 19.23 17.24 -4.29
N LEU A 94 18.92 17.25 -5.59
CA LEU A 94 17.67 16.69 -6.11
C LEU A 94 17.59 15.17 -5.87
N LEU A 95 18.66 14.44 -6.16
CA LEU A 95 18.74 12.99 -5.95
C LEU A 95 18.55 12.63 -4.47
N ASN A 96 19.22 13.35 -3.58
CA ASN A 96 19.07 13.16 -2.13
C ASN A 96 17.64 13.48 -1.66
N SER A 97 17.06 14.58 -2.13
CA SER A 97 15.68 14.97 -1.81
C SER A 97 14.67 13.93 -2.29
N VAL A 98 14.80 13.45 -3.53
CA VAL A 98 13.92 12.41 -4.08
C VAL A 98 14.09 11.09 -3.32
N SER A 99 15.31 10.68 -3.00
CA SER A 99 15.58 9.48 -2.20
C SER A 99 14.97 9.56 -0.80
N MET A 100 15.08 10.72 -0.14
CA MET A 100 14.46 10.95 1.17
C MET A 100 12.93 10.85 1.08
N ARG A 101 12.31 11.57 0.13
CA ARG A 101 10.86 11.51 -0.09
C ARG A 101 10.35 10.12 -0.43
N MET A 102 11.11 9.35 -1.21
CA MET A 102 10.77 7.96 -1.53
C MET A 102 10.77 7.08 -0.28
N ARG A 103 11.78 7.22 0.58
CA ARG A 103 11.88 6.51 1.87
C ARG A 103 10.74 6.89 2.83
N GLU A 104 10.44 8.18 2.93
CA GLU A 104 9.33 8.67 3.77
C GLU A 104 7.98 8.12 3.27
N SER A 105 7.70 8.25 1.97
CA SER A 105 6.46 7.73 1.38
C SER A 105 6.31 6.22 1.58
N TRP A 106 7.41 5.47 1.42
CA TRP A 106 7.41 4.05 1.71
C TRP A 106 7.17 3.75 3.18
N ALA A 107 7.86 4.43 4.11
CA ALA A 107 7.70 4.20 5.55
C ALA A 107 6.27 4.53 5.99
N MET A 108 5.72 5.65 5.54
CA MET A 108 4.35 6.08 5.80
C MET A 108 3.33 5.05 5.31
N SER A 109 3.45 4.62 4.05
CA SER A 109 2.51 3.64 3.48
C SER A 109 2.69 2.24 4.09
N SER A 110 3.91 1.81 4.40
CA SER A 110 4.17 0.54 5.08
C SER A 110 3.58 0.54 6.49
N SER A 111 3.72 1.65 7.23
CA SER A 111 3.12 1.82 8.55
C SER A 111 1.58 1.80 8.48
N ALA A 112 0.99 2.49 7.50
CA ALA A 112 -0.46 2.49 7.30
C ALA A 112 -1.00 1.09 6.97
N ILE A 113 -0.31 0.32 6.10
CA ILE A 113 -0.70 -1.07 5.78
C ILE A 113 -0.56 -1.96 7.02
N ALA A 114 0.52 -1.82 7.80
CA ALA A 114 0.72 -2.60 9.03
C ALA A 114 -0.38 -2.32 10.06
N LYS A 115 -0.76 -1.05 10.24
CA LYS A 115 -1.87 -0.64 11.10
C LYS A 115 -3.19 -1.26 10.64
N ARG A 116 -3.52 -1.17 9.34
CA ARG A 116 -4.73 -1.79 8.78
C ARG A 116 -4.75 -3.31 8.98
N ALA A 117 -3.61 -3.98 8.82
CA ALA A 117 -3.49 -5.41 9.05
C ALA A 117 -3.70 -5.77 10.53
N GLN A 118 -3.28 -4.92 11.46
CA GLN A 118 -3.58 -5.08 12.88
C GLN A 118 -5.08 -4.93 13.16
N GLU A 119 -5.70 -3.84 12.73
CA GLU A 119 -7.14 -3.60 12.89
C GLU A 119 -7.98 -4.73 12.29
N THR A 120 -7.60 -5.22 11.11
CA THR A 120 -8.26 -6.36 10.44
C THR A 120 -8.09 -7.66 11.23
N THR A 121 -6.94 -7.86 11.88
CA THR A 121 -6.69 -9.03 12.74
C THR A 121 -7.58 -8.99 13.97
N GLU A 122 -7.70 -7.82 14.61
CA GLU A 122 -8.57 -7.62 15.77
C GLU A 122 -10.03 -7.87 15.40
N ALA A 123 -10.52 -7.31 14.30
CA ALA A 123 -11.87 -7.55 13.79
C ALA A 123 -12.12 -9.04 13.49
N ARG A 124 -11.18 -9.73 12.82
CA ARG A 124 -11.27 -11.18 12.57
C ARG A 124 -11.35 -11.98 13.88
N ASN A 125 -10.54 -11.64 14.88
CA ASN A 125 -10.55 -12.34 16.16
C ASN A 125 -11.89 -12.13 16.90
N GLN A 126 -12.47 -10.92 16.83
CA GLN A 126 -13.80 -10.65 17.38
C GLN A 126 -14.88 -11.47 16.66
N LEU A 127 -14.84 -11.54 15.32
CA LEU A 127 -15.75 -12.39 14.54
C LEU A 127 -15.63 -13.86 14.93
N GLN A 128 -14.43 -14.38 15.17
CA GLN A 128 -14.23 -15.77 15.63
C GLN A 128 -14.87 -16.03 16.99
N VAL A 129 -14.77 -15.06 17.92
CA VAL A 129 -15.44 -15.14 19.23
C VAL A 129 -16.96 -15.13 19.05
N GLN A 130 -17.49 -14.25 18.19
CA GLN A 130 -18.93 -14.20 17.91
C GLN A 130 -19.44 -15.49 17.24
N LEU A 131 -18.68 -16.06 16.30
CA LEU A 131 -19.01 -17.33 15.67
C LEU A 131 -19.15 -18.45 16.71
N THR A 132 -18.23 -18.49 17.68
CA THR A 132 -18.26 -19.48 18.77
C THR A 132 -19.52 -19.31 19.62
N LYS A 133 -19.89 -18.08 19.96
CA LYS A 133 -21.12 -17.78 20.72
C LYS A 133 -22.38 -18.18 19.97
N VAL A 134 -22.52 -17.76 18.71
CA VAL A 134 -23.68 -18.11 17.87
C VAL A 134 -23.80 -19.62 17.69
N THR A 135 -22.68 -20.32 17.53
CA THR A 135 -22.67 -21.79 17.43
C THR A 135 -23.14 -22.45 18.73
N GLN A 136 -22.73 -21.94 19.89
CA GLN A 136 -23.22 -22.42 21.18
C GLN A 136 -24.72 -22.13 21.37
N GLU A 137 -25.18 -20.93 21.02
CA GLU A 137 -26.60 -20.55 21.08
C GLU A 137 -27.46 -21.44 20.16
N LEU A 138 -26.97 -21.76 18.95
CA LEU A 138 -27.64 -22.70 18.05
C LEU A 138 -27.83 -24.07 18.72
N PHE A 139 -26.77 -24.61 19.34
CA PHE A 139 -26.84 -25.89 20.05
C PHE A 139 -27.86 -25.85 21.20
N ASP A 140 -27.87 -24.78 21.99
CA ASP A 140 -28.80 -24.62 23.11
C ASP A 140 -30.26 -24.49 22.63
N VAL A 141 -30.49 -23.75 21.54
CA VAL A 141 -31.82 -23.62 20.90
C VAL A 141 -32.29 -24.96 20.35
N GLU A 142 -31.43 -25.74 19.69
CA GLU A 142 -31.76 -27.07 19.17
C GLU A 142 -32.15 -28.03 20.30
N LYS A 143 -31.40 -28.02 21.42
CA LYS A 143 -31.71 -28.81 22.61
C LYS A 143 -33.06 -28.41 23.22
N ASN A 144 -33.34 -27.11 23.30
CA ASN A 144 -34.61 -26.60 23.83
C ASN A 144 -35.79 -26.95 22.93
N MET A 145 -35.63 -26.84 21.61
CA MET A 145 -36.63 -27.28 20.64
C MET A 145 -36.95 -28.77 20.77
N GLU A 146 -35.93 -29.61 20.96
CA GLU A 146 -36.12 -31.04 21.20
C GLU A 146 -36.86 -31.30 22.52
N SER A 147 -36.54 -30.55 23.58
CA SER A 147 -37.28 -30.63 24.84
C SER A 147 -38.75 -30.23 24.69
N LEU A 148 -39.04 -29.15 23.95
CA LEU A 148 -40.42 -28.72 23.68
C LEU A 148 -41.22 -29.78 22.92
N LYS A 149 -40.62 -30.39 21.89
CA LYS A 149 -41.25 -31.50 21.15
C LYS A 149 -41.62 -32.66 22.07
N LYS A 150 -40.72 -33.05 22.98
CA LYS A 150 -40.97 -34.10 23.98
C LYS A 150 -42.09 -33.71 24.95
N CYS A 151 -42.14 -32.47 25.41
CA CYS A 151 -43.22 -31.98 26.26
C CYS A 151 -44.58 -32.01 25.56
N ILE A 152 -44.64 -31.59 24.29
CA ILE A 152 -45.86 -31.66 23.46
C ILE A 152 -46.32 -33.12 23.37
N GLU A 153 -45.42 -34.04 23.02
CA GLU A 153 -45.76 -35.46 22.89
C GLU A 153 -46.24 -36.06 24.21
N ALA A 154 -45.58 -35.74 25.33
CA ALA A 154 -45.97 -36.20 26.66
C ALA A 154 -47.37 -35.73 27.09
N LYS A 155 -47.86 -34.59 26.57
CA LYS A 155 -49.21 -34.08 26.85
C LYS A 155 -50.29 -34.69 25.96
N ARG A 156 -49.94 -35.27 24.80
CA ARG A 156 -50.92 -35.92 23.89
C ARG A 156 -51.61 -37.12 24.53
N GLY A 157 -50.87 -37.96 25.26
CA GLY A 157 -51.43 -39.13 25.96
C GLY A 157 -52.52 -38.76 26.98
N PRO A 158 -52.24 -37.87 27.95
CA PRO A 158 -53.25 -37.34 28.86
C PRO A 158 -54.47 -36.73 28.16
N LEU A 159 -54.26 -35.95 27.09
CA LEU A 159 -55.36 -35.35 26.33
C LEU A 159 -56.25 -36.43 25.69
N GLN A 160 -55.65 -37.42 25.03
CA GLN A 160 -56.39 -38.56 24.44
C GLN A 160 -57.17 -39.32 25.50
N LEU A 161 -56.60 -39.54 26.68
CA LEU A 161 -57.26 -40.22 27.79
C LEU A 161 -58.48 -39.43 28.28
N ALA A 162 -58.31 -38.13 28.54
CA ALA A 162 -59.40 -37.25 28.99
C ALA A 162 -60.53 -37.16 27.95
N GLN A 163 -60.17 -36.99 26.66
CA GLN A 163 -61.14 -36.98 25.55
C GLN A 163 -61.88 -38.32 25.41
N THR A 164 -61.17 -39.45 25.51
CA THR A 164 -61.79 -40.79 25.43
C THR A 164 -62.74 -41.02 26.61
N ARG A 165 -62.35 -40.64 27.83
CA ARG A 165 -63.23 -40.71 29.02
C ARG A 165 -64.48 -39.84 28.84
N LEU A 166 -64.32 -38.64 28.30
CA LEU A 166 -65.43 -37.72 28.04
C LEU A 166 -66.38 -38.29 26.97
N GLU A 167 -65.84 -38.89 25.91
CA GLU A 167 -66.62 -39.57 24.86
C GLU A 167 -67.48 -40.68 25.45
N VAL A 168 -66.88 -41.58 26.24
CA VAL A 168 -67.60 -42.74 26.81
C VAL A 168 -68.77 -42.23 27.67
N ARG A 169 -68.56 -41.17 28.46
CA ARG A 169 -69.61 -40.56 29.28
C ARG A 169 -70.73 -39.88 28.47
N ARG A 170 -70.47 -39.48 27.22
CA ARG A 170 -71.49 -38.94 26.30
C ARG A 170 -72.42 -40.02 25.73
N ARG A 171 -72.09 -41.31 25.91
CA ARG A 171 -72.93 -42.44 25.48
C ARG A 171 -73.96 -42.88 26.51
N ARG A 172 -74.02 -42.23 27.69
CA ARG A 172 -75.02 -42.54 28.72
C ARG A 172 -76.44 -42.32 28.16
N PRO A 173 -77.39 -43.27 28.33
CA PRO A 173 -78.70 -43.17 27.70
C PRO A 173 -79.68 -42.28 28.50
N ASN A 174 -80.59 -41.61 27.80
CA ASN A 174 -81.74 -40.91 28.39
C ASN A 174 -81.35 -39.94 29.53
N MET A 175 -81.98 -40.08 30.70
CA MET A 175 -81.75 -39.23 31.88
C MET A 175 -80.35 -39.42 32.50
N GLU A 176 -79.68 -40.54 32.23
CA GLU A 176 -78.31 -40.80 32.71
C GLU A 176 -77.26 -39.95 31.98
N LEU A 177 -77.63 -39.27 30.87
CA LEU A 177 -76.79 -38.26 30.20
C LEU A 177 -76.73 -36.96 31.02
N CYS A 178 -76.23 -37.09 32.24
CA CYS A 178 -76.17 -36.01 33.22
C CYS A 178 -74.83 -35.26 33.14
N ARG A 179 -74.88 -33.94 33.35
CA ARG A 179 -73.71 -33.06 33.52
C ARG A 179 -73.28 -33.03 34.99
N ASP A 180 -72.93 -34.19 35.51
CA ASP A 180 -72.41 -34.35 36.87
C ASP A 180 -70.98 -33.80 37.01
N ASP A 181 -70.52 -33.63 38.25
CA ASP A 181 -69.19 -33.08 38.55
C ASP A 181 -68.04 -33.73 37.76
N PRO A 182 -67.95 -35.07 37.64
CA PRO A 182 -66.87 -35.69 36.85
C PRO A 182 -66.93 -35.32 35.36
N HIS A 183 -68.13 -35.13 34.79
CA HIS A 183 -68.27 -34.68 33.41
C HIS A 183 -67.76 -33.24 33.25
N GLY A 184 -68.12 -32.34 34.17
CA GLY A 184 -67.61 -30.97 34.19
C GLY A 184 -66.08 -30.91 34.33
N ARG A 185 -65.50 -31.71 35.23
CA ARG A 185 -64.05 -31.79 35.44
C ARG A 185 -63.29 -32.28 34.20
N LEU A 186 -63.83 -33.29 33.50
CA LEU A 186 -63.22 -33.79 32.26
C LEU A 186 -63.24 -32.75 31.13
N ILE A 187 -64.29 -31.93 31.02
CA ILE A 187 -64.34 -30.84 30.05
C ILE A 187 -63.22 -29.82 30.34
N LEU A 188 -63.07 -29.44 31.61
CA LEU A 188 -62.01 -28.51 32.03
C LEU A 188 -60.62 -29.09 31.77
N GLU A 189 -60.37 -30.35 32.15
CA GLU A 189 -59.09 -31.03 31.91
C GLU A 189 -58.72 -31.08 30.42
N VAL A 190 -59.68 -31.38 29.53
CA VAL A 190 -59.46 -31.35 28.08
C VAL A 190 -59.11 -29.94 27.60
N ALA A 191 -59.82 -28.91 28.08
CA ALA A 191 -59.56 -27.53 27.70
C ALA A 191 -58.16 -27.06 28.15
N GLU A 192 -57.79 -27.32 29.40
CA GLU A 192 -56.48 -26.97 29.97
C GLU A 192 -55.32 -27.69 29.26
N LEU A 193 -55.48 -28.97 28.95
CA LEU A 193 -54.47 -29.75 28.22
C LEU A 193 -54.31 -29.25 26.78
N GLN A 194 -55.41 -28.93 26.10
CA GLN A 194 -55.37 -28.38 24.75
C GLN A 194 -54.69 -27.01 24.74
N GLU A 195 -55.05 -26.11 25.66
CA GLU A 195 -54.43 -24.80 25.80
C GLU A 195 -52.92 -24.93 26.06
N THR A 196 -52.52 -25.84 26.96
CA THR A 196 -51.10 -26.09 27.24
C THR A 196 -50.34 -26.57 26.01
N ILE A 197 -50.93 -27.48 25.22
CA ILE A 197 -50.32 -27.97 23.98
C ILE A 197 -50.19 -26.85 22.96
N ASP A 198 -51.23 -26.03 22.79
CA ASP A 198 -51.23 -24.91 21.84
C ASP A 198 -50.17 -23.87 22.21
N GLN A 199 -50.01 -23.57 23.51
CA GLN A 199 -48.94 -22.69 24.02
C GLN A 199 -47.54 -23.25 23.73
N LEU A 200 -47.32 -24.55 23.98
CA LEU A 200 -46.03 -25.21 23.70
C LEU A 200 -45.73 -25.24 22.20
N MET A 201 -46.72 -25.48 21.36
CA MET A 201 -46.58 -25.45 19.89
C MET A 201 -46.24 -24.04 19.40
N HIS A 202 -46.90 -23.01 19.93
CA HIS A 202 -46.57 -21.62 19.61
C HIS A 202 -45.12 -21.29 19.97
N GLN A 203 -44.68 -21.66 21.18
CA GLN A 203 -43.29 -21.49 21.61
C GLN A 203 -42.29 -22.22 20.69
N LEU A 204 -42.61 -23.45 20.27
CA LEU A 204 -41.77 -24.21 19.35
C LEU A 204 -41.61 -23.50 17.99
N VAL A 205 -42.71 -22.94 17.44
CA VAL A 205 -42.66 -22.17 16.18
C VAL A 205 -41.83 -20.90 16.34
N THR A 206 -41.97 -20.19 17.46
CA THR A 206 -41.14 -19.01 17.76
C THR A 206 -39.66 -19.38 17.84
N MET A 207 -39.31 -20.47 18.53
CA MET A 207 -37.92 -20.95 18.61
C MET A 207 -37.38 -21.40 17.25
N GLN A 208 -38.19 -22.05 16.41
CA GLN A 208 -37.81 -22.43 15.04
C GLN A 208 -37.47 -21.21 14.18
N SER A 209 -38.25 -20.13 14.28
CA SER A 209 -37.94 -18.87 13.60
C SER A 209 -36.60 -18.31 14.07
N GLY A 210 -36.39 -18.21 15.40
CA GLY A 210 -35.13 -17.73 15.96
C GLY A 210 -33.92 -18.59 15.59
N HIS A 211 -34.08 -19.91 15.49
CA HIS A 211 -33.04 -20.83 15.01
C HIS A 211 -32.63 -20.51 13.57
N GLN A 212 -33.59 -20.23 12.67
CA GLN A 212 -33.29 -19.82 11.30
C GLN A 212 -32.56 -18.47 11.25
N ASP A 213 -32.89 -17.54 12.13
CA ASP A 213 -32.18 -16.25 12.25
C ASP A 213 -30.72 -16.46 12.67
N LEU A 214 -30.48 -17.32 13.66
CA LEU A 214 -29.13 -17.67 14.12
C LEU A 214 -28.31 -18.38 13.03
N LEU A 215 -28.92 -19.28 12.24
CA LEU A 215 -28.24 -19.92 11.11
C LEU A 215 -27.80 -18.91 10.05
N ARG A 216 -28.66 -17.93 9.73
CA ARG A 216 -28.31 -16.83 8.82
C ARG A 216 -27.17 -15.97 9.38
N ALA A 217 -27.24 -15.62 10.66
CA ALA A 217 -26.18 -14.87 11.33
C ALA A 217 -24.84 -15.62 11.30
N ARG A 218 -24.85 -16.93 11.57
CA ARG A 218 -23.65 -17.78 11.49
C ARG A 218 -23.03 -17.73 10.10
N SER A 219 -23.83 -17.94 9.05
CA SER A 219 -23.36 -17.91 7.66
C SER A 219 -22.75 -16.56 7.29
N GLN A 220 -23.33 -15.45 7.77
CA GLN A 220 -22.78 -14.11 7.53
C GLN A 220 -21.41 -13.93 8.22
N ILE A 221 -21.29 -14.37 9.49
CA ILE A 221 -20.03 -14.28 10.22
C ILE A 221 -18.93 -15.13 9.56
N GLU A 222 -19.27 -16.33 9.06
CA GLU A 222 -18.35 -17.19 8.32
C GLU A 222 -17.86 -16.53 7.02
N GLN A 223 -18.76 -15.88 6.27
CA GLN A 223 -18.41 -15.12 5.08
C GLN A 223 -17.48 -13.95 5.42
N ASP A 224 -17.80 -13.17 6.46
CA ASP A 224 -16.99 -12.04 6.88
C ASP A 224 -15.59 -12.50 7.34
N LEU A 225 -15.49 -13.63 8.05
CA LEU A 225 -14.21 -14.24 8.42
C LEU A 225 -13.36 -14.62 7.21
N ALA A 226 -13.98 -15.19 6.17
CA ALA A 226 -13.29 -15.53 4.93
C ALA A 226 -12.75 -14.26 4.24
N ILE A 227 -13.55 -13.20 4.18
CA ILE A 227 -13.14 -11.90 3.63
C ILE A 227 -11.97 -11.32 4.44
N LYS A 228 -12.06 -11.24 5.77
CA LYS A 228 -10.98 -10.70 6.61
C LYS A 228 -9.70 -11.52 6.50
N SER A 229 -9.80 -12.84 6.41
CA SER A 229 -8.64 -13.72 6.24
C SER A 229 -7.94 -13.47 4.89
N ASN A 230 -8.71 -13.31 3.81
CA ASN A 230 -8.17 -12.95 2.50
C ASN A 230 -7.53 -11.55 2.52
N SER A 231 -8.18 -10.55 3.11
CA SER A 231 -7.61 -9.20 3.24
C SER A 231 -6.29 -9.20 4.01
N LEU A 232 -6.17 -9.99 5.07
CA LEU A 232 -4.92 -10.13 5.83
C LEU A 232 -3.81 -10.78 5.01
N PHE A 233 -4.14 -11.80 4.22
CA PHE A 233 -3.18 -12.45 3.33
C PHE A 233 -2.63 -11.45 2.30
N ILE A 234 -3.51 -10.66 1.68
CA ILE A 234 -3.10 -9.61 0.73
C ILE A 234 -2.19 -8.58 1.43
N ASP A 235 -2.61 -8.03 2.57
CA ASP A 235 -1.85 -6.99 3.24
C ASP A 235 -0.49 -7.47 3.75
N ARG A 236 -0.40 -8.69 4.31
CA ARG A 236 0.83 -9.23 4.89
C ARG A 236 1.76 -9.86 3.88
N GLU A 237 1.25 -10.77 3.06
CA GLU A 237 2.07 -11.60 2.19
C GLU A 237 2.32 -10.91 0.84
N GLN A 238 1.31 -10.26 0.27
CA GLN A 238 1.46 -9.60 -1.03
C GLN A 238 2.04 -8.19 -0.86
N CYS A 239 1.38 -7.32 -0.10
CA CYS A 239 1.80 -5.92 -0.01
C CYS A 239 3.08 -5.74 0.82
N LEU A 240 3.07 -6.15 2.09
CA LEU A 240 4.24 -5.99 2.96
C LEU A 240 5.36 -6.97 2.59
N GLY A 241 5.04 -8.18 2.12
CA GLY A 241 6.01 -9.15 1.63
C GLY A 241 6.86 -8.61 0.47
N LEU A 242 6.23 -8.14 -0.62
CA LEU A 242 6.94 -7.58 -1.78
C LEU A 242 7.75 -6.32 -1.44
N ARG A 243 7.30 -5.53 -0.45
CA ARG A 243 8.00 -4.32 -0.02
C ARG A 243 9.33 -4.60 0.67
N LYS A 244 9.53 -5.79 1.26
CA LYS A 244 10.81 -6.15 1.90
C LYS A 244 11.96 -6.27 0.91
N THR A 245 11.66 -6.57 -0.36
CA THR A 245 12.66 -6.75 -1.41
C THR A 245 12.85 -5.51 -2.28
N PHE A 246 12.17 -4.39 -1.97
CA PHE A 246 12.25 -3.19 -2.79
C PHE A 246 13.59 -2.45 -2.58
N PRO A 247 14.38 -2.17 -3.64
CA PRO A 247 15.66 -1.48 -3.51
C PRO A 247 15.44 0.01 -3.21
N MET A 248 15.81 0.44 -2.00
CA MET A 248 15.63 1.82 -1.53
C MET A 248 16.79 2.77 -1.85
N THR A 249 17.91 2.23 -2.32
CA THR A 249 19.09 3.02 -2.65
C THR A 249 19.18 3.16 -4.16
N PRO A 250 18.94 4.36 -4.73
CA PRO A 250 19.39 4.64 -6.09
C PRO A 250 20.92 4.60 -6.06
N SER A 251 21.53 3.53 -6.56
CA SER A 251 22.97 3.53 -6.81
C SER A 251 23.21 4.50 -7.95
N VAL A 252 23.63 5.72 -7.63
CA VAL A 252 24.30 6.56 -8.63
C VAL A 252 25.58 5.82 -8.93
N ILE A 253 25.64 5.18 -10.09
CA ILE A 253 26.89 4.65 -10.62
C ILE A 253 27.84 5.85 -10.66
N ALA A 254 28.81 5.89 -9.73
CA ALA A 254 29.87 6.87 -9.79
C ALA A 254 30.58 6.67 -11.13
N PRO A 255 30.66 7.70 -12.00
CA PRO A 255 31.45 7.56 -13.20
C PRO A 255 32.92 7.40 -12.79
N VAL A 256 33.52 6.32 -13.30
CA VAL A 256 34.97 6.03 -13.29
C VAL A 256 35.74 7.18 -13.93
#